data_AF-A0A2G1VTR9-F1
#
_entry.id   AF-A0A2G1VTR9-F1
#
_cell.length_a   1.000
_cell.length_b   1.000
_cell.length_c   1.000
_cell.angle_alpha   90.00
_cell.angle_beta   90.00
_cell.angle_gamma   90.00
#
_symmetry.space_group_name_H-M   'P 1'
#
loop_
_entity.id
_entity.type
_entity.pdbx_description
1 polymer ?
#
loop_
_entity_poly.entity_id
_entity_poly.type
_entity_poly.pdbx_seq_one_letter_code
_entity_poly.pdbx_strand_id
1 'polypeptide(L)' 'MKNYAIFFLWSSVGSDLGRAGMTFIKGVESMPSHEEFVKATQEHLDGQSGKAFFKGLTGITELSDLELSNW' A
#
# COMPACT_ATOMS: atom_id res chain seq x y z
N MET A 1 -15.10 -11.27 -5.90
CA MET A 1 -13.88 -10.89 -5.15
C MET A 1 -13.53 -9.46 -5.52
N LYS A 2 -12.94 -8.72 -4.59
CA LYS A 2 -12.55 -7.31 -4.76
C LYS A 2 -11.04 -7.18 -4.63
N ASN A 3 -10.47 -6.19 -5.31
CA ASN A 3 -9.06 -5.83 -5.21
C ASN A 3 -8.94 -4.34 -4.91
N TYR A 4 -7.87 -3.94 -4.23
CA TYR A 4 -7.64 -2.55 -3.87
C TYR A 4 -6.18 -2.19 -4.11
N ALA A 5 -5.94 -1.05 -4.76
CA ALA A 5 -4.66 -0.38 -4.74
C ALA A 5 -4.61 0.64 -3.60
N ILE A 6 -3.47 0.65 -2.91
CA ILE A 6 -3.21 1.49 -1.74
C ILE A 6 -2.04 2.40 -2.10
N PHE A 7 -2.28 3.70 -2.09
CA PHE A 7 -1.26 4.73 -2.28
C PHE A 7 -0.81 5.26 -0.92
N PHE A 8 0.49 5.41 -0.74
CA PHE A 8 1.06 5.79 0.54
C PHE A 8 2.33 6.65 0.40
N LEU A 9 2.69 7.30 1.50
CA LEU A 9 3.96 8.01 1.66
C LEU A 9 4.87 7.27 2.63
N TRP A 10 6.16 7.29 2.33
CA TRP A 10 7.20 6.72 3.17
C TRP A 10 8.50 7.52 3.09
N SER A 11 9.45 7.25 3.97
CA SER A 11 10.82 7.77 3.85
C SER A 11 11.85 6.72 4.29
N SER A 12 13.09 6.84 3.82
CA SER A 12 14.20 5.98 4.27
C SER A 12 14.73 6.44 5.62
N VAL A 13 15.32 5.54 6.42
CA VAL A 13 16.06 5.93 7.63
C VAL A 13 17.14 6.97 7.30
N GLY A 14 17.17 8.04 8.10
CA GLY A 14 18.13 9.14 7.94
C GLY A 14 17.77 10.15 6.85
N SER A 15 16.58 10.05 6.25
CA SER A 15 16.08 10.99 5.25
C SER A 15 14.64 11.40 5.54
N ASP A 16 14.38 12.71 5.57
CA ASP A 16 13.02 13.27 5.64
C ASP A 16 12.39 13.47 4.26
N LEU A 17 13.11 13.13 3.17
CA LEU A 17 12.53 13.14 1.83
C LEU A 17 11.40 12.11 1.74
N GLY A 18 10.17 12.61 1.61
CA GLY A 18 8.99 11.80 1.39
C GLY A 18 9.00 11.20 -0.02
N ARG A 19 8.68 9.91 -0.08
CA ARG A 19 8.55 9.12 -1.30
C ARG A 19 7.13 8.61 -1.41
N ALA A 20 6.59 8.58 -2.63
CA ALA A 20 5.34 7.92 -2.91
C ALA A 20 5.57 6.43 -3.15
N GLY A 21 4.62 5.61 -2.72
CA GLY A 21 4.58 4.18 -2.96
C GLY A 21 3.17 3.69 -3.22
N MET A 22 3.07 2.48 -3.75
CA MET A 22 1.81 1.81 -4.01
C MET A 22 1.94 0.31 -3.71
N THR A 23 0.92 -0.27 -3.08
CA THR A 23 0.80 -1.72 -2.88
C THR A 23 -0.64 -2.16 -3.13
N PHE A 24 -0.90 -3.47 -3.06
CA PHE A 24 -2.20 -4.04 -3.41
C PHE A 24 -2.68 -5.05 -2.38
N ILE A 25 -4.01 -5.06 -2.13
CA ILE A 25 -4.73 -6.16 -1.49
C ILE A 25 -5.63 -6.80 -2.55
N LYS A 26 -5.54 -8.12 -2.71
CA LYS A 26 -6.20 -8.85 -3.80
C LYS A 26 -7.14 -9.91 -3.25
N GLY A 27 -8.22 -10.19 -3.95
CA GLY A 27 -9.08 -11.36 -3.67
C GLY A 27 -9.90 -11.29 -2.38
N VAL A 28 -10.25 -10.09 -1.88
CA VAL A 28 -11.01 -9.95 -0.62
C VAL A 28 -12.52 -9.93 -0.86
N GLU A 29 -13.30 -10.42 0.10
CA GLU A 29 -14.77 -10.49 -0.01
C GLU A 29 -15.45 -9.13 0.25
N SER A 30 -14.84 -8.31 1.11
CA SER A 30 -15.34 -7.00 1.53
C SER A 30 -14.21 -5.97 1.53
N MET A 31 -14.55 -4.70 1.78
CA MET A 31 -13.55 -3.64 1.92
C MET A 31 -12.74 -3.86 3.21
N PRO A 32 -11.40 -3.94 3.13
CA PRO A 32 -10.55 -3.99 4.31
C PRO A 32 -10.76 -2.76 5.21
N SER A 33 -10.51 -2.95 6.49
CA SER A 33 -10.43 -1.87 7.47
C SER A 33 -9.21 -0.99 7.21
N HIS A 34 -9.23 0.23 7.78
CA HIS A 34 -8.08 1.12 7.74
C HIS A 34 -6.80 0.46 8.29
N GLU A 35 -6.93 -0.30 9.39
CA GLU A 35 -5.82 -1.00 10.02
C GLU A 35 -5.22 -2.08 9.10
N GLU A 36 -6.06 -2.81 8.37
CA GLU A 36 -5.61 -3.79 7.38
C GLU A 36 -4.87 -3.14 6.21
N PHE A 37 -5.33 -1.98 5.74
CA PHE A 37 -4.62 -1.23 4.70
C PHE A 37 -3.24 -0.73 5.17
N VAL A 38 -3.17 -0.22 6.40
CA VAL A 38 -1.90 0.21 7.02
C VAL A 38 -0.95 -0.97 7.18
N LYS A 39 -1.46 -2.11 7.68
CA LYS A 39 -0.68 -3.34 7.86
C LYS A 39 -0.10 -3.84 6.53
N ALA A 40 -0.91 -3.96 5.48
CA ALA A 40 -0.44 -4.39 4.16
C ALA A 40 0.63 -3.45 3.58
N THR A 41 0.52 -2.15 3.86
CA THR A 41 1.53 -1.16 3.46
C THR A 41 2.84 -1.33 4.22
N GLN A 42 2.78 -1.55 5.53
CA GLN A 42 3.95 -1.80 6.37
C GLN A 42 4.67 -3.09 5.96
N GLU A 43 3.92 -4.17 5.70
CA GLU A 43 4.47 -5.44 5.20
C GLU A 43 5.19 -5.26 3.85
N HIS A 44 4.61 -4.47 2.93
CA HIS A 44 5.26 -4.13 1.66
C HIS A 44 6.58 -3.38 1.87
N LEU A 45 6.60 -2.40 2.78
CA LEU A 45 7.79 -1.61 3.09
C LEU A 45 8.90 -2.44 3.74
N ASP A 46 8.55 -3.36 4.64
CA ASP A 46 9.52 -4.26 5.27
C ASP A 46 10.20 -5.20 4.25
N GLY A 47 9.49 -5.57 3.18
CA GLY A 47 10.03 -6.39 2.09
C GLY A 47 10.99 -5.65 1.14
N GLN A 48 10.97 -4.31 1.07
CA GLN A 48 11.71 -3.52 0.08
C GLN A 48 13.11 -3.03 0.52
N SER A 49 13.67 -3.58 1.60
CA SER A 49 14.98 -3.26 2.19
C SER A 49 15.05 -2.01 3.09
N GLY A 50 15.69 -2.20 4.26
CA GLY A 50 16.34 -1.16 5.07
C GLY A 50 15.45 -0.07 5.66
N LYS A 51 14.70 -0.40 6.72
CA LYS A 51 14.01 0.55 7.62
C LYS A 51 13.36 1.74 6.88
N ALA A 52 12.22 1.50 6.27
CA ALA A 52 11.34 2.56 5.80
C ALA A 52 10.44 3.04 6.95
N PHE A 53 10.17 4.35 7.00
CA PHE A 53 9.16 4.92 7.89
C PHE A 53 7.89 5.20 7.09
N PHE A 54 6.82 4.48 7.42
CA PHE A 54 5.50 4.80 6.93
C PHE A 54 5.07 6.19 7.42
N LYS A 55 4.63 7.05 6.49
CA LYS A 55 4.19 8.41 6.80
C LYS A 55 2.67 8.58 6.74
N GLY A 56 1.98 7.72 5.99
CA GLY A 56 0.52 7.74 5.90
C GLY A 56 -0.03 7.19 4.58
N LEU A 57 -1.33 6.88 4.57
CA LEU A 57 -2.07 6.56 3.36
C LEU A 57 -2.49 7.85 2.67
N THR A 58 -2.37 7.91 1.35
CA THR A 58 -2.81 9.05 0.53
C THR A 58 -4.04 8.74 -0.32
N GLY A 59 -4.33 7.45 -0.56
CA GLY A 59 -5.51 7.06 -1.31
C GLY A 59 -5.70 5.55 -1.35
N ILE A 60 -6.96 5.12 -1.51
CA ILE A 60 -7.35 3.73 -1.72
C ILE A 60 -8.34 3.72 -2.88
N THR A 61 -8.14 2.83 -3.85
CA THR A 61 -9.08 2.63 -4.95
C THR A 61 -9.42 1.15 -5.10
N GLU A 62 -10.70 0.83 -5.25
CA GLU A 62 -11.13 -0.50 -5.68
C GLU A 62 -10.73 -0.69 -7.14
N LEU A 63 -10.24 -1.87 -7.49
CA LEU A 63 -9.81 -2.26 -8.83
C LEU A 63 -10.57 -3.50 -9.28
N SER A 64 -11.00 -3.50 -10.53
CA SER A 64 -11.42 -4.71 -11.23
C SER A 64 -10.23 -5.63 -11.48
N ASP A 65 -10.50 -6.93 -11.72
CA ASP A 65 -9.46 -7.90 -12.08
C ASP A 65 -8.70 -7.49 -13.36
N LEU A 66 -9.40 -6.82 -14.30
CA LEU A 66 -8.79 -6.30 -15.53
C LEU A 66 -7.79 -5.17 -15.24
N GLU A 67 -8.16 -4.21 -14.39
CA GLU A 67 -7.26 -3.12 -14.00
C GLU A 67 -6.04 -3.66 -13.26
N LEU A 68 -6.21 -4.69 -12.44
CA LEU A 68 -5.13 -5.33 -11.70
C LEU A 68 -4.11 -6.05 -12.60
N SER A 69 -4.54 -6.58 -13.74
CA SER A 69 -3.68 -7.31 -14.68
C SER A 69 -2.82 -6.41 -15.58
N ASN A 70 -3.17 -5.13 -15.66
CA ASN A 70 -2.49 -4.13 -16.50
C ASN A 70 -1.41 -3.33 -15.74
N TRP A 71 -1.12 -3.69 -14.49
CA TRP A 71 -0.17 -3.03 -13.59
C TRP A 71 0.83 -4.05 -13.03
#